data_AF-A0A2V7JQC0-F1
#
_entry.id   AF-A0A2V7JQC0-F1
#
_cell.length_a   1.000
_cell.length_b   1.000
_cell.length_c   1.000
_cell.angle_alpha   90.00
_cell.angle_beta   90.00
_cell.angle_gamma   90.00
#
_symmetry.space_group_name_H-M   'P 1'
#
loop_
_entity.id
_entity.type
_entity.pdbx_description
1 polymer ?
#
loop_
_entity_poly.entity_id
_entity_poly.type
_entity_poly.pdbx_seq_one_letter_code
_entity_poly.pdbx_strand_id
1 'polypeptide(L)'
;VGFEIHDNADSEPLRAFALGYLAHLAADSVAHNYFVPHQLTITSSTAALGHSYWESRFDMHIGERFSRTAKQLILRDHSHSDEHLDRILSPTIFSTPTNRRIFRGMVYVADTESWQRIFHLVEEKSRWDLSEREVGRYMVRAFDYIVDLLSRMDHAEPYELDPAGTVALREAKKVRRAALRRGGEEHVREQAQQHFGMPRSPLHYATGLPEPLYPPRADNN
;
A
#
# COMPACT_ATOMS: atom_id res chain seq x y z
N VAL A 1 10.08 12.79 7.81
CA VAL A 1 9.10 12.19 8.77
C VAL A 1 9.46 10.75 9.11
N GLY A 2 9.36 9.78 8.19
CA GLY A 2 9.67 8.38 8.51
C GLY A 2 11.06 8.16 9.12
N PHE A 3 12.11 8.73 8.52
CA PHE A 3 13.47 8.67 9.09
C PHE A 3 13.61 9.44 10.39
N GLU A 4 12.90 10.56 10.55
CA GLU A 4 12.89 11.29 11.82
C GLU A 4 12.29 10.43 12.96
N ILE A 5 11.25 9.63 12.67
CA ILE A 5 10.69 8.63 13.58
C ILE A 5 11.73 7.58 13.97
N HIS A 6 12.54 7.12 13.02
CA HIS A 6 13.61 6.17 13.27
C HIS A 6 14.78 6.76 14.06
N ASP A 7 15.29 7.92 13.63
CA ASP A 7 16.53 8.51 14.17
C ASP A 7 16.35 9.03 15.60
N ASN A 8 15.12 9.40 15.97
CA ASN A 8 14.79 9.84 17.33
C ASN A 8 14.31 8.69 18.24
N ALA A 9 14.31 7.43 17.78
CA ALA A 9 13.91 6.30 18.60
C ALA A 9 14.98 5.98 19.67
N ASP A 10 14.66 6.27 20.92
CA ASP A 10 15.58 6.15 22.07
C ASP A 10 15.72 4.72 22.63
N SER A 11 14.83 3.81 22.22
CA SER A 11 14.76 2.43 22.74
C SER A 11 14.67 1.41 21.60
N GLU A 12 15.10 0.17 21.85
CA GLU A 12 15.02 -0.91 20.86
C GLU A 12 13.58 -1.18 20.37
N PRO A 13 12.54 -1.18 21.24
CA PRO A 13 11.16 -1.33 20.78
C PRO A 13 10.71 -0.21 19.82
N LEU A 14 11.08 1.04 20.10
CA LEU A 14 10.74 2.17 19.22
C LEU A 14 11.50 2.11 17.89
N ARG A 15 12.75 1.63 17.90
CA ARG A 15 13.51 1.40 16.66
C ARG A 15 12.84 0.32 15.81
N ALA A 16 12.43 -0.79 16.42
CA ALA A 16 11.70 -1.85 15.71
C ALA A 16 10.37 -1.33 15.14
N PHE A 17 9.63 -0.53 15.92
CA PHE A 17 8.43 0.15 15.44
C PHE A 17 8.72 1.06 14.24
N ALA A 18 9.75 1.90 14.31
CA ALA A 18 10.10 2.82 13.24
C ALA A 18 10.55 2.10 11.95
N LEU A 19 11.31 1.01 12.07
CA LEU A 19 11.68 0.17 10.92
C LEU A 19 10.43 -0.48 10.30
N GLY A 20 9.47 -0.94 11.12
CA GLY A 20 8.18 -1.42 10.65
C GLY A 20 7.38 -0.36 9.90
N TYR A 21 7.39 0.89 10.40
CA TYR A 21 6.76 2.03 9.74
C TYR A 21 7.41 2.36 8.39
N LEU A 22 8.75 2.34 8.32
CA LEU A 22 9.47 2.52 7.05
C LEU A 22 9.18 1.41 6.04
N ALA A 23 9.16 0.15 6.49
CA ALA A 23 8.78 -0.98 5.64
C ALA A 23 7.35 -0.81 5.08
N HIS A 24 6.41 -0.36 5.90
CA HIS A 24 5.06 -0.04 5.45
C HIS A 24 5.05 1.05 4.38
N LEU A 25 5.75 2.17 4.58
CA LEU A 25 5.84 3.24 3.57
C LEU A 25 6.48 2.77 2.25
N ALA A 26 7.47 1.87 2.31
CA ALA A 26 8.07 1.28 1.12
C ALA A 26 7.05 0.44 0.33
N ALA A 27 6.24 -0.36 1.02
CA ALA A 27 5.16 -1.13 0.40
C ALA A 27 4.06 -0.23 -0.18
N ASP A 28 3.66 0.81 0.55
CA ASP A 28 2.65 1.78 0.10
C ASP A 28 3.10 2.53 -1.16
N SER A 29 4.39 2.80 -1.28
CA SER A 29 4.97 3.38 -2.50
C SER A 29 4.69 2.51 -3.74
N VAL A 30 4.60 1.18 -3.58
CA VAL A 30 4.18 0.26 -4.66
C VAL A 30 2.67 0.30 -4.86
N ALA A 31 1.92 0.21 -3.77
CA ALA A 31 0.46 0.13 -3.80
C ALA A 31 -0.16 1.39 -4.42
N HIS A 32 0.23 2.57 -3.96
CA HIS A 32 -0.44 3.83 -4.29
C HIS A 32 0.13 4.53 -5.52
N ASN A 33 1.33 4.17 -5.99
CA ASN A 33 1.87 4.70 -7.25
C ASN A 33 1.63 3.81 -8.47
N TYR A 34 1.43 2.51 -8.27
CA TYR A 34 1.28 1.56 -9.39
C TYR A 34 -0.01 0.75 -9.31
N PHE A 35 -0.21 -0.03 -8.25
CA PHE A 35 -1.34 -0.97 -8.19
C PHE A 35 -2.71 -0.28 -8.16
N VAL A 36 -3.01 0.46 -7.09
CA VAL A 36 -4.31 1.12 -6.89
C VAL A 36 -4.64 2.08 -8.04
N PRO A 37 -3.77 3.01 -8.48
CA PRO A 37 -4.11 3.92 -9.57
C PRO A 37 -4.30 3.20 -10.91
N HIS A 38 -3.57 2.11 -11.19
CA HIS A 38 -3.83 1.27 -12.36
C HIS A 38 -5.25 0.70 -12.31
N GLN A 39 -5.61 0.10 -11.17
CA GLN A 39 -6.92 -0.52 -10.98
C GLN A 39 -8.08 0.49 -11.00
N LEU A 40 -7.89 1.67 -10.42
CA LEU A 40 -8.84 2.78 -10.50
C LEU A 40 -9.02 3.31 -11.93
N THR A 41 -7.98 3.20 -12.77
CA THR A 41 -8.04 3.63 -14.17
C THR A 41 -8.87 2.65 -15.00
N ILE A 42 -8.69 1.34 -14.81
CA ILE A 42 -9.38 0.32 -15.61
C ILE A 42 -10.79 -0.01 -15.09
N THR A 43 -11.12 0.34 -13.85
CA THR A 43 -12.47 0.14 -13.28
C THR A 43 -13.34 1.38 -13.29
N SER A 44 -14.65 1.20 -13.41
CA SER A 44 -15.64 2.28 -13.32
C SER A 44 -16.05 2.53 -11.86
N SER A 45 -15.11 2.88 -10.98
CA SER A 45 -15.38 3.15 -9.55
C SER A 45 -15.05 4.59 -9.15
N THR A 46 -15.64 5.08 -8.06
CA THR A 46 -15.20 6.35 -7.45
C THR A 46 -13.88 6.09 -6.71
N ALA A 47 -12.92 7.02 -6.79
CA ALA A 47 -11.57 6.81 -6.22
C ALA A 47 -11.56 6.30 -4.77
N ALA A 48 -12.40 6.85 -3.89
CA ALA A 48 -12.42 6.42 -2.48
C ALA A 48 -12.95 4.99 -2.31
N LEU A 49 -14.10 4.66 -2.91
CA LEU A 49 -14.65 3.30 -2.84
C LEU A 49 -13.77 2.28 -3.58
N GLY A 50 -13.20 2.68 -4.72
CA GLY A 50 -12.33 1.85 -5.53
C GLY A 50 -10.97 1.57 -4.88
N HIS A 51 -10.39 2.55 -4.17
CA HIS A 51 -9.13 2.40 -3.45
C HIS A 51 -9.25 1.28 -2.42
N SER A 52 -10.19 1.46 -1.50
CA SER A 52 -10.51 0.51 -0.45
C SER A 52 -10.93 -0.87 -0.99
N TYR A 53 -11.69 -0.90 -2.08
CA TYR A 53 -12.05 -2.13 -2.77
C TYR A 53 -10.80 -2.90 -3.22
N TRP A 54 -9.87 -2.23 -3.89
CA TRP A 54 -8.71 -2.88 -4.47
C TRP A 54 -7.69 -3.36 -3.43
N GLU A 55 -7.51 -2.62 -2.33
CA GLU A 55 -6.72 -3.09 -1.18
C GLU A 55 -7.36 -4.35 -0.57
N SER A 56 -8.66 -4.32 -0.28
CA SER A 56 -9.38 -5.48 0.26
C SER A 56 -9.36 -6.69 -0.68
N ARG A 57 -9.46 -6.47 -2.00
CA ARG A 57 -9.36 -7.55 -2.99
C ARG A 57 -7.97 -8.16 -2.99
N PHE A 58 -6.91 -7.36 -2.88
CA PHE A 58 -5.53 -7.84 -2.77
C PHE A 58 -5.36 -8.72 -1.51
N ASP A 59 -5.90 -8.29 -0.37
CA ASP A 59 -5.83 -9.04 0.89
C ASP A 59 -6.47 -10.44 0.82
N MET A 60 -7.54 -10.60 0.01
CA MET A 60 -8.17 -11.90 -0.20
C MET A 60 -7.25 -12.92 -0.90
N HIS A 61 -6.25 -12.47 -1.65
CA HIS A 61 -5.28 -13.36 -2.32
C HIS A 61 -4.22 -13.88 -1.35
N ILE A 62 -3.69 -13.02 -0.47
CA ILE A 62 -2.65 -13.40 0.52
C ILE A 62 -3.20 -14.25 1.69
N GLY A 63 -4.51 -14.23 1.90
CA GLY A 63 -5.20 -15.08 2.86
C GLY A 63 -5.23 -14.52 4.28
N GLU A 64 -6.10 -15.09 5.12
CA GLU A 64 -6.47 -14.50 6.41
C GLU A 64 -5.38 -14.52 7.47
N ARG A 65 -4.31 -15.30 7.30
CA ARG A 65 -3.24 -15.43 8.29
C ARG A 65 -2.62 -14.06 8.61
N PHE A 66 -2.27 -13.30 7.58
CA PHE A 66 -1.59 -12.01 7.75
C PHE A 66 -2.52 -10.97 8.35
N SER A 67 -3.77 -10.89 7.90
CA SER A 67 -4.78 -9.99 8.47
C SER A 67 -5.09 -10.33 9.94
N ARG A 68 -5.12 -11.61 10.32
CA ARG A 68 -5.29 -12.02 11.73
C ARG A 68 -4.08 -11.59 12.57
N THR A 69 -2.86 -11.75 12.06
CA THR A 69 -1.64 -11.30 12.76
C THR A 69 -1.63 -9.78 12.91
N ALA A 70 -1.96 -9.02 11.86
CA ALA A 70 -2.08 -7.56 11.92
C ALA A 70 -3.10 -7.12 12.97
N LYS A 71 -4.29 -7.73 12.99
CA LYS A 71 -5.32 -7.49 14.01
C LYS A 71 -4.80 -7.75 15.43
N GLN A 72 -4.08 -8.85 15.64
CA GLN A 72 -3.49 -9.16 16.96
C GLN A 72 -2.42 -8.15 17.38
N LEU A 73 -1.66 -7.62 16.42
CA LEU A 73 -0.64 -6.61 16.67
C LEU A 73 -1.28 -5.26 17.03
N ILE A 74 -2.31 -4.82 16.30
CA ILE A 74 -3.01 -3.55 16.54
C ILE A 74 -3.69 -3.50 17.91
N LEU A 75 -4.19 -4.64 18.42
CA LEU A 75 -4.83 -4.73 19.73
C LEU A 75 -3.85 -4.66 20.92
N ARG A 76 -2.53 -4.57 20.67
CA ARG A 76 -1.54 -4.35 21.74
C ARG A 76 -1.59 -2.90 22.22
N ASP A 77 -1.01 -2.67 23.40
CA ASP A 77 -0.77 -1.32 23.89
C ASP A 77 0.35 -0.67 23.06
N HIS A 78 0.01 0.40 22.35
CA HIS A 78 0.91 1.18 21.51
C HIS A 78 1.17 2.58 22.08
N SER A 79 0.77 2.85 23.32
CA SER A 79 0.88 4.18 23.94
C SER A 79 2.27 4.82 23.81
N HIS A 80 3.33 4.03 23.98
CA HIS A 80 4.71 4.50 23.84
C HIS A 80 5.08 4.86 22.38
N SER A 81 4.66 4.04 21.42
CA SER A 81 4.85 4.33 19.98
C SER A 81 4.03 5.55 19.55
N ASP A 82 2.81 5.68 20.06
CA ASP A 82 1.93 6.81 19.78
C ASP A 82 2.48 8.13 20.34
N GLU A 83 3.03 8.12 21.56
CA GLU A 83 3.69 9.28 22.14
C GLU A 83 4.93 9.68 21.31
N HIS A 84 5.69 8.69 20.87
CA HIS A 84 6.85 8.91 20.00
C HIS A 84 6.46 9.57 18.67
N LEU A 85 5.42 9.07 18.01
CA LEU A 85 4.85 9.67 16.81
C LEU A 85 4.35 11.10 17.08
N ASP A 86 3.60 11.30 18.17
CA ASP A 86 3.04 12.61 18.52
C ASP A 86 4.15 13.66 18.70
N ARG A 87 5.28 13.31 19.32
CA ARG A 87 6.43 14.22 19.49
C ARG A 87 7.04 14.67 18.16
N ILE A 88 7.02 13.81 17.15
CA ILE A 88 7.69 14.05 15.85
C ILE A 88 6.73 14.68 14.84
N LEU A 89 5.50 14.19 14.76
CA LEU A 89 4.52 14.68 13.80
C LEU A 89 3.94 16.04 14.16
N SER A 90 3.87 16.36 15.46
CA SER A 90 3.30 17.63 15.90
C SER A 90 4.12 18.85 15.46
N PRO A 91 5.45 18.90 15.66
CA PRO A 91 6.27 19.99 15.15
C PRO A 91 6.41 19.95 13.62
N THR A 92 6.51 18.75 13.04
CA THR A 92 6.86 18.58 11.62
C THR A 92 5.67 18.76 10.67
N ILE A 93 4.44 18.47 11.11
CA ILE A 93 3.25 18.48 10.21
C ILE A 93 2.09 19.31 10.77
N PHE A 94 1.98 19.51 12.10
CA PHE A 94 0.74 19.98 12.71
C PHE A 94 0.92 21.06 13.79
N SER A 95 0.90 22.33 13.38
CA SER A 95 0.89 23.49 14.29
C SER A 95 -0.40 23.66 15.11
N THR A 96 -1.45 22.84 14.89
CA THR A 96 -2.73 22.93 15.62
C THR A 96 -3.28 21.56 16.11
N PRO A 97 -4.04 21.50 17.23
CA PRO A 97 -4.49 20.25 17.86
C PRO A 97 -5.46 19.38 17.03
N THR A 98 -6.26 19.98 16.15
CA THR A 98 -7.31 19.28 15.37
C THR A 98 -6.73 18.25 14.40
N ASN A 99 -5.54 18.52 13.87
CA ASN A 99 -4.87 17.67 12.89
C ASN A 99 -4.27 16.38 13.50
N ARG A 100 -3.92 16.41 14.80
CA ARG A 100 -3.39 15.26 15.57
C ARG A 100 -4.38 14.10 15.72
N ARG A 101 -5.68 14.40 15.73
CA ARG A 101 -6.75 13.40 15.85
C ARG A 101 -7.10 12.74 14.51
N ILE A 102 -6.87 13.43 13.40
CA ILE A 102 -7.11 12.92 12.03
C ILE A 102 -6.01 11.93 11.63
N PHE A 103 -4.74 12.21 11.97
CA PHE A 103 -3.64 11.28 11.73
C PHE A 103 -3.76 9.98 12.55
N ARG A 104 -4.07 10.10 13.85
CA ARG A 104 -4.42 8.94 14.69
C ARG A 104 -5.62 8.17 14.13
N GLY A 105 -6.59 8.89 13.58
CA GLY A 105 -7.69 8.32 12.80
C GLY A 105 -7.20 7.47 11.63
N MET A 106 -6.29 7.95 10.78
CA MET A 106 -5.80 7.18 9.61
C MET A 106 -5.06 5.89 9.98
N VAL A 107 -4.22 5.90 11.02
CA VAL A 107 -3.53 4.69 11.50
C VAL A 107 -4.51 3.67 12.09
N TYR A 108 -5.63 4.12 12.67
CA TYR A 108 -6.71 3.26 13.19
C TYR A 108 -7.77 2.86 12.12
N VAL A 109 -7.97 3.70 11.10
CA VAL A 109 -9.01 3.57 10.05
C VAL A 109 -8.56 2.65 8.92
N ALA A 110 -7.26 2.36 8.81
CA ALA A 110 -6.75 1.34 7.89
C ALA A 110 -7.33 -0.07 8.15
N ASP A 111 -7.85 -0.37 9.35
CA ASP A 111 -8.26 -1.74 9.70
C ASP A 111 -9.76 -1.95 9.95
N THR A 112 -10.51 -0.95 10.42
CA THR A 112 -11.93 -1.21 10.76
C THR A 112 -12.82 -1.24 9.52
N GLU A 113 -12.51 -0.44 8.50
CA GLU A 113 -13.35 -0.37 7.32
C GLU A 113 -13.10 -1.52 6.33
N SER A 114 -11.93 -2.16 6.34
CA SER A 114 -11.61 -3.25 5.40
C SER A 114 -12.51 -4.46 5.62
N TRP A 115 -12.70 -4.93 6.86
CA TRP A 115 -13.54 -6.10 7.14
C TRP A 115 -15.05 -5.86 6.98
N GLN A 116 -15.56 -4.68 7.38
CA GLN A 116 -16.98 -4.34 7.20
C GLN A 116 -17.32 -4.09 5.73
N ARG A 117 -16.40 -3.53 4.93
CA ARG A 117 -16.57 -3.35 3.48
C ARG A 117 -16.45 -4.67 2.71
N ILE A 118 -15.57 -5.59 3.13
CA ILE A 118 -15.43 -6.93 2.53
C ILE A 118 -16.78 -7.67 2.51
N PHE A 119 -17.58 -7.62 3.60
CA PHE A 119 -18.90 -8.26 3.64
C PHE A 119 -19.91 -7.70 2.63
N HIS A 120 -19.82 -6.40 2.29
CA HIS A 120 -20.68 -5.78 1.28
C HIS A 120 -20.22 -6.03 -0.17
N LEU A 121 -18.98 -6.49 -0.38
CA LEU A 121 -18.40 -6.69 -1.70
C LEU A 121 -18.48 -8.14 -2.21
N VAL A 122 -18.93 -9.07 -1.38
CA VAL A 122 -19.09 -10.50 -1.73
C VAL A 122 -20.16 -10.73 -2.82
N GLU A 123 -21.00 -9.73 -3.14
CA GLU A 123 -21.95 -9.80 -4.26
C GLU A 123 -21.35 -9.48 -5.65
N GLU A 124 -20.19 -8.81 -5.75
CA GLU A 124 -19.60 -8.38 -7.03
C GLU A 124 -18.53 -9.35 -7.58
N LYS A 125 -18.64 -10.65 -7.25
CA LYS A 125 -17.60 -11.67 -7.46
C LYS A 125 -17.15 -11.92 -8.92
N SER A 126 -17.68 -11.21 -9.93
CA SER A 126 -17.48 -11.57 -11.34
C SER A 126 -16.98 -10.46 -12.27
N ARG A 127 -16.85 -9.20 -11.83
CA ARG A 127 -16.68 -8.10 -12.82
C ARG A 127 -15.23 -7.72 -13.14
N TRP A 128 -14.31 -7.83 -12.18
CA TRP A 128 -12.91 -7.40 -12.36
C TRP A 128 -11.96 -8.41 -11.73
N ASP A 129 -11.32 -9.22 -12.58
CA ASP A 129 -10.41 -10.28 -12.15
C ASP A 129 -9.00 -9.71 -11.88
N LEU A 130 -8.36 -10.19 -10.81
CA LEU A 130 -6.98 -9.87 -10.45
C LEU A 130 -6.21 -11.19 -10.40
N SER A 131 -5.27 -11.36 -11.33
CA SER A 131 -4.59 -12.65 -11.46
C SER A 131 -3.60 -12.91 -10.33
N GLU A 132 -3.43 -14.17 -9.94
CA GLU A 132 -2.43 -14.61 -8.97
C GLU A 132 -1.01 -14.17 -9.37
N ARG A 133 -0.72 -14.15 -10.68
CA ARG A 133 0.55 -13.66 -11.24
C ARG A 133 0.73 -12.15 -11.00
N GLU A 134 -0.33 -11.36 -11.09
CA GLU A 134 -0.27 -9.93 -10.79
C GLU A 134 0.00 -9.68 -9.32
N VAL A 135 -0.73 -10.36 -8.44
CA VAL A 135 -0.49 -10.30 -6.98
C VAL A 135 0.96 -10.61 -6.66
N GLY A 136 1.49 -11.72 -7.20
CA GLY A 136 2.89 -12.09 -7.01
C GLY A 136 3.90 -11.03 -7.48
N ARG A 137 3.64 -10.36 -8.62
CA ARG A 137 4.51 -9.27 -9.10
C ARG A 137 4.54 -8.08 -8.14
N TYR A 138 3.40 -7.66 -7.62
CA TYR A 138 3.31 -6.57 -6.64
C TYR A 138 3.95 -6.96 -5.29
N MET A 139 3.75 -8.20 -4.84
CA MET A 139 4.39 -8.72 -3.63
C MET A 139 5.93 -8.71 -3.74
N VAL A 140 6.46 -9.18 -4.88
CA VAL A 140 7.91 -9.15 -5.14
C VAL A 140 8.45 -7.73 -5.09
N ARG A 141 7.80 -6.78 -5.78
CA ARG A 141 8.24 -5.39 -5.80
C ARG A 141 8.16 -4.73 -4.42
N ALA A 142 7.09 -4.97 -3.67
CA ALA A 142 6.95 -4.44 -2.30
C ALA A 142 8.06 -4.97 -1.39
N PHE A 143 8.37 -6.27 -1.47
CA PHE A 143 9.47 -6.85 -0.72
C PHE A 143 10.83 -6.26 -1.12
N ASP A 144 11.09 -6.15 -2.42
CA ASP A 144 12.33 -5.54 -2.92
C ASP A 144 12.49 -4.12 -2.37
N TYR A 145 11.45 -3.29 -2.41
CA TYR A 145 11.47 -1.93 -1.88
C TYR A 145 11.65 -1.90 -0.36
N ILE A 146 11.02 -2.80 0.39
CA ILE A 146 11.23 -2.91 1.84
C ILE A 146 12.70 -3.19 2.15
N VAL A 147 13.27 -4.24 1.55
CA VAL A 147 14.66 -4.63 1.82
C VAL A 147 15.63 -3.54 1.37
N ASP A 148 15.35 -2.92 0.23
CA ASP A 148 16.14 -1.82 -0.31
C ASP A 148 16.16 -0.62 0.64
N LEU A 149 14.98 -0.18 1.10
CA LEU A 149 14.84 0.93 2.05
C LEU A 149 15.54 0.62 3.38
N LEU A 150 15.34 -0.56 3.93
CA LEU A 150 15.95 -0.93 5.22
C LEU A 150 17.47 -1.12 5.11
N SER A 151 18.00 -1.40 3.91
CA SER A 151 19.44 -1.59 3.68
C SER A 151 20.17 -0.30 3.30
N ARG A 152 19.51 0.60 2.56
CA ARG A 152 20.14 1.77 1.92
C ARG A 152 19.52 3.11 2.34
N MET A 153 18.46 3.10 3.12
CA MET A 153 17.76 4.28 3.65
C MET A 153 17.44 5.31 2.54
N ASP A 154 17.92 6.54 2.66
CA ASP A 154 17.67 7.67 1.73
C ASP A 154 18.26 7.47 0.33
N HIS A 155 19.07 6.44 0.12
CA HIS A 155 19.55 6.06 -1.20
C HIS A 155 18.69 5.00 -1.90
N ALA A 156 17.65 4.48 -1.25
CA ALA A 156 16.78 3.42 -1.77
C ALA A 156 15.87 3.91 -2.91
N GLU A 157 15.54 3.02 -3.86
CA GLU A 157 14.60 3.32 -4.95
C GLU A 157 13.24 3.87 -4.46
N PRO A 158 12.58 3.31 -3.42
CA PRO A 158 11.33 3.87 -2.92
C PRO A 158 11.46 5.25 -2.26
N TYR A 159 12.66 5.74 -1.95
CA TYR A 159 12.83 7.04 -1.29
C TYR A 159 12.37 8.22 -2.17
N GLU A 160 12.45 8.07 -3.49
CA GLU A 160 12.00 9.10 -4.45
C GLU A 160 10.47 9.12 -4.65
N LEU A 161 9.75 8.17 -4.07
CA LEU A 161 8.31 8.02 -4.25
C LEU A 161 7.53 8.65 -3.09
N ASP A 162 6.37 9.22 -3.42
CA ASP A 162 5.37 9.59 -2.42
C ASP A 162 4.62 8.31 -1.99
N PRO A 163 4.79 7.81 -0.76
CA PRO A 163 4.11 6.60 -0.31
C PRO A 163 2.59 6.77 -0.31
N ALA A 164 2.06 7.99 -0.16
CA ALA A 164 0.62 8.24 -0.24
C ALA A 164 0.07 8.22 -1.68
N GLY A 165 0.95 8.19 -2.70
CA GLY A 165 0.58 8.17 -4.11
C GLY A 165 -0.31 9.33 -4.55
N THR A 166 -0.18 10.50 -3.90
CA THR A 166 -1.12 11.62 -4.02
C THR A 166 -1.33 12.05 -5.47
N VAL A 167 -0.25 12.07 -6.25
CA VAL A 167 -0.28 12.43 -7.68
C VAL A 167 -0.89 11.29 -8.49
N ALA A 168 -0.41 10.06 -8.33
CA ALA A 168 -0.87 8.92 -9.13
C ALA A 168 -2.37 8.65 -8.95
N LEU A 169 -2.87 8.65 -7.70
CA LEU A 169 -4.29 8.46 -7.39
C LEU A 169 -5.17 9.58 -7.98
N ARG A 170 -4.68 10.82 -8.00
CA ARG A 170 -5.39 11.95 -8.61
C ARG A 170 -5.43 11.84 -10.13
N GLU A 171 -4.34 11.40 -10.75
CA GLU A 171 -4.24 11.27 -12.20
C GLU A 171 -5.05 10.10 -12.75
N ALA A 172 -5.22 9.00 -12.02
CA ALA A 172 -5.96 7.81 -12.47
C ALA A 172 -7.34 8.15 -13.09
N LYS A 173 -8.10 9.03 -12.43
CA LYS A 173 -9.41 9.50 -12.94
C LYS A 173 -9.30 10.32 -14.22
N LYS A 174 -8.27 11.18 -14.32
CA LYS A 174 -8.05 12.02 -15.50
C LYS A 174 -7.65 11.16 -16.70
N VAL A 175 -6.75 10.20 -16.48
CA VAL A 175 -6.31 9.22 -17.47
C VAL A 175 -7.51 8.43 -17.99
N ARG A 176 -8.33 7.84 -17.11
CA ARG A 176 -9.53 7.09 -17.53
C ARG A 176 -10.47 7.94 -18.38
N ARG A 177 -10.81 9.14 -17.91
CA ARG A 177 -11.72 10.05 -18.64
C ARG A 177 -11.18 10.44 -20.01
N ALA A 178 -9.88 10.69 -20.12
CA ALA A 178 -9.24 11.03 -21.39
C ALA A 178 -9.21 9.85 -22.36
N ALA A 179 -8.88 8.66 -21.86
CA ALA A 179 -8.79 7.45 -22.66
C ALA A 179 -10.17 7.01 -23.19
N LEU A 180 -11.22 7.05 -22.36
CA LEU A 180 -12.59 6.72 -22.78
C LEU A 180 -13.10 7.62 -23.91
N ARG A 181 -12.74 8.91 -23.90
CA ARG A 181 -13.12 9.83 -24.99
C ARG A 181 -12.43 9.52 -26.32
N ARG A 182 -11.29 8.83 -26.30
CA ARG A 182 -10.44 8.60 -27.48
C ARG A 182 -10.57 7.21 -28.08
N GLY A 183 -10.73 6.17 -27.25
CA GLY A 183 -10.62 4.79 -27.75
C GLY A 183 -11.31 3.72 -26.89
N GLY A 184 -12.28 4.10 -26.04
CA GLY A 184 -13.03 3.14 -25.24
C GLY A 184 -12.18 2.38 -24.21
N GLU A 185 -12.65 1.19 -23.80
CA GLU A 185 -12.05 0.43 -22.69
C GLU A 185 -10.69 -0.22 -23.03
N GLU A 186 -10.41 -0.53 -24.29
CA GLU A 186 -9.08 -1.04 -24.70
C GLU A 186 -8.01 0.03 -24.49
N HIS A 187 -8.26 1.23 -25.00
CA HIS A 187 -7.36 2.36 -24.83
C HIS A 187 -7.19 2.76 -23.36
N VAL A 188 -8.23 2.60 -22.52
CA VAL A 188 -8.11 2.80 -21.07
C VAL A 188 -7.08 1.86 -20.46
N ARG A 189 -7.07 0.58 -20.83
CA ARG A 189 -6.10 -0.41 -20.30
C ARG A 189 -4.68 -0.07 -20.74
N GLU A 190 -4.50 0.32 -22.00
CA GLU A 190 -3.19 0.77 -22.50
C GLU A 190 -2.68 1.98 -21.72
N GLN A 191 -3.53 2.98 -21.51
CA GLN A 191 -3.15 4.19 -20.78
C GLN A 191 -2.91 3.89 -19.29
N ALA A 192 -3.68 2.99 -18.67
CA ALA A 192 -3.42 2.55 -17.31
C ALA A 192 -2.04 1.88 -17.20
N GLN A 193 -1.71 0.99 -18.12
CA GLN A 193 -0.41 0.32 -18.16
C GLN A 193 0.74 1.29 -18.45
N GLN A 194 0.53 2.30 -19.29
CA GLN A 194 1.53 3.31 -19.61
C GLN A 194 1.83 4.24 -18.42
N HIS A 195 0.80 4.64 -17.68
CA HIS A 195 0.94 5.62 -16.60
C HIS A 195 1.25 5.00 -15.23
N PHE A 196 0.67 3.83 -14.95
CA PHE A 196 0.70 3.19 -13.63
C PHE A 196 1.24 1.76 -13.68
N GLY A 197 1.69 1.31 -14.85
CA GLY A 197 2.41 0.07 -14.97
C GLY A 197 3.65 0.07 -14.09
N MET A 198 3.87 -1.03 -13.38
CA MET A 198 5.05 -1.17 -12.53
C MET A 198 6.34 -1.00 -13.36
N PRO A 199 7.24 -0.07 -13.00
CA PRO A 199 8.45 0.18 -13.75
C PRO A 199 9.42 -0.99 -13.62
N ARG A 200 10.38 -1.12 -14.53
CA ARG A 200 11.50 -2.06 -14.35
C ARG A 200 12.41 -1.55 -13.23
N SER A 201 12.93 -2.47 -12.43
CA SER A 201 13.88 -2.18 -11.36
C SER A 201 15.02 -3.22 -11.41
N PRO A 202 16.26 -2.84 -11.09
CA PRO A 202 17.39 -3.77 -10.97
C PRO A 202 17.38 -4.53 -9.63
N LEU A 203 16.40 -4.28 -8.75
CA LEU A 203 16.30 -4.96 -7.47
C LEU A 203 15.86 -6.43 -7.66
N HIS A 204 16.49 -7.30 -6.89
CA HIS A 204 16.36 -8.75 -7.00
C HIS A 204 16.35 -9.45 -5.64
N TYR A 205 16.07 -8.72 -4.54
CA TYR A 205 16.10 -9.28 -3.18
C TYR A 205 15.15 -10.47 -3.02
N ALA A 206 13.93 -10.36 -3.54
CA ALA A 206 12.93 -11.43 -3.50
C ALA A 206 13.38 -12.69 -4.26
N THR A 207 14.16 -12.53 -5.33
CA THR A 207 14.66 -13.68 -6.12
C THR A 207 15.73 -14.49 -5.40
N GLY A 208 16.38 -13.89 -4.39
CA GLY A 208 17.35 -14.57 -3.53
C GLY A 208 16.71 -15.39 -2.40
N LEU A 209 15.38 -15.37 -2.26
CA LEU A 209 14.69 -16.13 -1.22
C LEU A 209 14.65 -17.63 -1.54
N PRO A 210 14.71 -18.51 -0.52
CA PRO A 210 14.65 -19.96 -0.72
C PRO A 210 13.29 -20.43 -1.25
N GLU A 211 12.23 -19.67 -0.98
CA GLU A 211 10.87 -19.93 -1.44
C GLU A 211 10.25 -18.65 -2.02
N PRO A 212 9.35 -18.75 -3.02
CA PRO A 212 8.62 -17.59 -3.53
C PRO A 212 7.74 -16.94 -2.45
N LEU A 213 7.71 -15.61 -2.40
CA LEU A 213 6.86 -14.84 -1.48
C LEU A 213 5.36 -15.12 -1.64
N TYR A 214 4.95 -15.42 -2.87
CA TYR A 214 3.58 -15.70 -3.24
C TYR A 214 3.56 -16.94 -4.13
N PRO A 215 3.50 -18.15 -3.54
CA PRO A 215 3.39 -19.36 -4.32
C PRO A 215 2.04 -19.36 -5.05
N PRO A 216 1.96 -19.83 -6.31
CA PRO A 216 0.68 -20.02 -6.97
C PRO A 216 -0.18 -20.92 -6.09
N ARG A 217 -1.43 -20.51 -5.83
CA ARG A 217 -2.40 -21.44 -5.23
C ARG A 217 -2.46 -22.68 -6.12
N ALA A 218 -2.26 -23.86 -5.54
CA ALA A 218 -2.53 -25.10 -6.25
C ALA A 218 -4.00 -25.06 -6.69
N ASP A 219 -4.25 -25.26 -7.98
CA ASP A 219 -5.60 -25.38 -8.50
C ASP A 219 -6.26 -26.57 -7.79
N ASN A 220 -7.14 -26.28 -6.82
CA ASN A 220 -8.02 -27.29 -6.25
C ASN A 220 -9.06 -27.61 -7.33
N ASN A 221 -8.75 -28.61 -8.16
CA ASN A 221 -9.71 -29.27 -9.04
C ASN A 221 -10.68 -30.12 -8.20
#